data_AF-A0A4R5LA65-F1
#
_entry.id   AF-A0A4R5LA65-F1
#
_cell.length_a   1.000
_cell.length_b   1.000
_cell.length_c   1.000
_cell.angle_alpha   90.00
_cell.angle_beta   90.00
_cell.angle_gamma   90.00
#
_symmetry.space_group_name_H-M   'P 1'
#
loop_
_entity.id
_entity.type
_entity.pdbx_description
1 polymer ?
#
loop_
_entity_poly.entity_id
_entity_poly.type
_entity_poly.pdbx_seq_one_letter_code
_entity_poly.pdbx_strand_id
1 'polypeptide(L)'
;MLKLTFYRNSNNLWIGDLHDGETRLLATTHPATIAAAVFAMDEYSVRVETEKAGFDADFPLRMEEIPSWLSFMLDAEMAEWMCALYTFSQLDFANPHPEDTQADIHFRTAIHHLPPELVKVRPAEAEPKGFKKQLKKRNQFIYYPSC
;
A
#
# COMPACT_ATOMS: atom_id res chain seq x y z
N MET A 1 -9.00 7.14 -10.66
CA MET A 1 -9.16 5.72 -10.30
C MET A 1 -7.78 5.22 -9.96
N LEU A 2 -7.62 4.63 -8.78
CA LEU A 2 -6.32 4.16 -8.33
C LEU A 2 -5.84 2.99 -9.17
N LYS A 3 -4.55 2.97 -9.46
CA LYS A 3 -3.89 1.90 -10.21
C LYS A 3 -2.66 1.41 -9.44
N LEU A 4 -2.62 0.11 -9.15
CA LEU A 4 -1.48 -0.57 -8.52
C LEU A 4 -0.74 -1.38 -9.58
N THR A 5 0.50 -1.00 -9.84
CA THR A 5 1.41 -1.70 -10.76
C THR A 5 2.57 -2.31 -9.98
N PHE A 6 3.35 -3.17 -10.65
CA PHE A 6 4.46 -3.88 -10.00
C PHE A 6 5.73 -3.82 -10.82
N TYR A 7 6.86 -3.73 -10.13
CA TYR A 7 8.19 -3.89 -10.73
C TYR A 7 9.16 -4.46 -9.70
N ARG A 8 10.31 -4.98 -10.16
CA ARG A 8 11.40 -5.42 -9.28
C ARG A 8 12.45 -4.33 -9.12
N ASN A 9 12.92 -4.10 -7.90
CA ASN A 9 14.04 -3.18 -7.64
C ASN A 9 15.41 -3.81 -7.96
N SER A 10 16.50 -3.07 -7.74
CA SER A 10 17.88 -3.55 -7.96
C SER A 10 18.30 -4.73 -7.08
N ASN A 11 17.58 -4.97 -5.98
CA ASN A 11 17.77 -6.13 -5.09
C ASN A 11 16.80 -7.27 -5.44
N ASN A 12 16.15 -7.20 -6.61
CA ASN A 12 15.18 -8.18 -7.07
C ASN A 12 13.98 -8.34 -6.13
N LEU A 13 13.55 -7.31 -5.40
CA LEU A 13 12.35 -7.35 -4.57
C LEU A 13 11.17 -6.71 -5.29
N TRP A 14 9.97 -7.29 -5.14
CA TRP A 14 8.73 -6.72 -5.66
C TRP A 14 8.37 -5.41 -4.97
N ILE A 15 8.05 -4.42 -5.80
CA ILE A 15 7.56 -3.10 -5.42
C ILE A 15 6.13 -2.97 -5.91
N GLY A 16 5.20 -2.64 -4.99
CA GLY A 16 3.88 -2.14 -5.36
C GLY A 16 3.98 -0.65 -5.61
N ASP A 17 3.54 -0.20 -6.78
CA ASP A 17 3.61 1.17 -7.27
C ASP A 17 2.20 1.71 -7.51
N LEU A 18 1.74 2.58 -6.62
CA LEU A 18 0.38 3.12 -6.57
C LEU A 18 0.32 4.46 -7.30
N HIS A 19 -0.64 4.59 -8.22
CA HIS A 19 -0.89 5.75 -9.04
C HIS A 19 -2.33 6.23 -8.91
N ASP A 20 -2.54 7.53 -9.13
CA ASP A 20 -3.84 8.11 -9.50
C ASP A 20 -3.74 8.70 -10.91
N GLY A 21 -4.38 8.04 -11.87
CA GLY A 21 -4.17 8.32 -13.29
C GLY A 21 -2.72 8.09 -13.71
N GLU A 22 -2.07 9.17 -14.19
CA GLU A 22 -0.65 9.18 -14.59
C GLU A 22 0.28 9.64 -13.46
N THR A 23 -0.26 10.00 -12.30
CA THR A 23 0.53 10.51 -11.18
C THR A 23 0.87 9.36 -10.24
N ARG A 24 2.17 9.02 -10.12
CA ARG A 24 2.65 8.13 -9.06
C ARG A 24 2.42 8.80 -7.70
N LEU A 25 1.71 8.10 -6.82
CA LEU A 25 1.48 8.50 -5.44
C LEU A 25 2.60 8.00 -4.53
N LEU A 26 2.82 6.69 -4.51
CA LEU A 26 3.92 6.07 -3.76
C LEU A 26 4.25 4.68 -4.31
N ALA A 27 5.51 4.29 -4.18
CA ALA A 27 5.96 2.94 -4.48
C ALA A 27 6.73 2.35 -3.30
N THR A 28 6.52 1.08 -2.97
CA THR A 28 7.14 0.47 -1.78
C THR A 28 7.24 -1.06 -1.84
N THR A 29 8.22 -1.61 -1.13
CA THR A 29 8.29 -3.05 -0.83
C THR A 29 7.23 -3.51 0.18
N HIS A 30 6.58 -2.60 0.92
CA HIS A 30 5.68 -2.94 2.02
C HIS A 30 4.19 -2.84 1.64
N PRO A 31 3.48 -3.97 1.47
CA PRO A 31 2.06 -3.97 1.11
C PRO A 31 1.17 -3.20 2.09
N ALA A 32 1.51 -3.21 3.38
CA ALA A 32 0.79 -2.46 4.42
C ALA A 32 0.73 -0.95 4.14
N THR A 33 1.77 -0.38 3.56
CA THR A 33 1.80 1.06 3.22
C THR A 33 0.91 1.37 2.02
N ILE A 34 0.75 0.44 1.08
CA ILE A 34 -0.22 0.56 -0.03
C ILE A 34 -1.65 0.48 0.52
N ALA A 35 -1.95 -0.54 1.34
CA ALA A 35 -3.26 -0.68 1.98
C ALA A 35 -3.64 0.57 2.78
N ALA A 36 -2.70 1.07 3.60
CA ALA A 36 -2.93 2.26 4.40
C ALA A 36 -3.11 3.53 3.56
N ALA A 37 -2.51 3.62 2.37
CA ALA A 37 -2.70 4.74 1.46
C ALA A 37 -4.09 4.72 0.82
N VAL A 38 -4.55 3.55 0.35
CA VAL A 38 -5.92 3.37 -0.17
C VAL A 38 -6.94 3.72 0.91
N PHE A 39 -6.72 3.25 2.15
CA PHE A 39 -7.53 3.59 3.31
C PHE A 39 -7.51 5.10 3.62
N ALA A 40 -6.33 5.74 3.63
CA ALA A 40 -6.19 7.17 3.90
C ALA A 40 -6.96 8.04 2.90
N MET A 41 -7.04 7.59 1.65
CA MET A 41 -7.77 8.28 0.60
C MET A 41 -9.28 7.98 0.61
N ASP A 42 -9.75 7.07 1.47
CA ASP A 42 -11.15 6.62 1.50
C ASP A 42 -11.59 6.15 0.10
N GLU A 43 -10.77 5.28 -0.50
CA GLU A 43 -11.00 4.68 -1.81
C GLU A 43 -11.33 3.20 -1.68
N TYR A 44 -12.23 2.73 -2.53
CA TYR A 44 -12.84 1.39 -2.41
C TYR A 44 -12.58 0.50 -3.63
N SER A 45 -11.82 0.97 -4.60
CA SER A 45 -11.50 0.21 -5.81
C SER A 45 -10.11 0.58 -6.32
N VAL A 46 -9.34 -0.43 -6.69
CA VAL A 46 -8.00 -0.29 -7.27
C VAL A 46 -7.89 -1.20 -8.49
N ARG A 47 -7.45 -0.63 -9.61
CA ARG A 47 -7.02 -1.39 -10.77
C ARG A 47 -5.65 -2.00 -10.50
N VAL A 48 -5.56 -3.32 -10.42
CA VAL A 48 -4.29 -4.03 -10.28
C VAL A 48 -3.80 -4.42 -11.67
N GLU A 49 -2.58 -4.03 -12.04
CA GLU A 49 -1.97 -4.39 -13.32
C GLU A 49 -0.62 -5.09 -13.14
N THR A 50 -0.48 -6.23 -13.78
CA THR A 50 0.76 -7.01 -13.87
C THR A 50 1.17 -7.11 -15.35
N GLU A 51 2.37 -7.63 -15.62
CA GLU A 51 2.79 -7.90 -17.00
C GLU A 51 1.87 -8.89 -17.74
N LYS A 52 1.11 -9.71 -17.00
CA LYS A 52 0.21 -10.72 -17.57
C LYS A 52 -1.18 -10.17 -17.88
N ALA A 53 -1.74 -9.35 -16.99
CA ALA A 53 -3.11 -8.87 -17.09
C ALA A 53 -3.38 -7.71 -16.13
N GLY A 54 -4.55 -7.10 -16.26
CA GLY A 54 -5.10 -6.21 -15.24
C GLY A 54 -6.52 -6.59 -14.84
N PHE A 55 -6.86 -6.34 -13.58
CA PHE A 55 -8.18 -6.58 -13.00
C PHE A 55 -8.54 -5.48 -12.01
N ASP A 56 -9.84 -5.25 -11.82
CA ASP A 56 -10.33 -4.32 -10.80
C ASP A 56 -10.52 -5.12 -9.51
N ALA A 57 -10.05 -4.56 -8.39
CA ALA A 57 -10.20 -5.17 -7.07
C ALA A 57 -10.90 -4.20 -6.13
N ASP A 58 -11.91 -4.69 -5.42
CA ASP A 58 -12.59 -3.93 -4.38
C ASP A 58 -11.73 -3.90 -3.12
N PHE A 59 -11.68 -2.76 -2.44
CA PHE A 59 -11.02 -2.59 -1.14
C PHE A 59 -12.08 -2.46 -0.04
N PRO A 60 -11.95 -3.20 1.09
CA PRO A 60 -10.92 -4.21 1.39
C PRO A 60 -11.00 -5.45 0.48
N LEU A 61 -9.84 -6.03 0.17
CA LEU A 61 -9.72 -7.16 -0.77
C LEU A 61 -10.48 -8.39 -0.24
N ARG A 62 -11.08 -9.19 -1.12
CA ARG A 62 -11.81 -10.40 -0.69
C ARG A 62 -10.99 -11.67 -0.91
N MET A 63 -11.03 -12.57 0.07
CA MET A 63 -10.26 -13.82 0.00
C MET A 63 -10.73 -14.70 -1.16
N GLU A 64 -12.03 -14.66 -1.49
CA GLU A 64 -12.60 -15.45 -2.60
C GLU A 64 -12.03 -15.08 -3.96
N GLU A 65 -11.46 -13.87 -4.11
CA GLU A 65 -10.92 -13.36 -5.36
C GLU A 65 -9.46 -13.82 -5.58
N ILE A 66 -8.72 -14.13 -4.51
CA ILE A 66 -7.29 -14.52 -4.58
C ILE A 66 -7.04 -15.67 -5.57
N PRO A 67 -7.82 -16.78 -5.58
CA PRO A 67 -7.60 -17.86 -6.55
C PRO A 67 -7.66 -17.40 -8.00
N SER A 68 -8.51 -16.41 -8.32
CA SER A 68 -8.63 -15.87 -9.68
C SER A 68 -7.40 -15.04 -10.07
N TRP A 69 -6.77 -14.38 -9.09
CA TRP A 69 -5.59 -13.53 -9.29
C TRP A 69 -4.29 -14.32 -9.47
N LEU A 70 -4.22 -15.57 -9.00
CA LEU A 70 -3.01 -16.40 -9.09
C LEU A 70 -2.46 -16.50 -10.51
N SER A 71 -3.34 -16.53 -11.51
CA SER A 71 -2.94 -16.59 -12.93
C SER A 71 -2.24 -15.31 -13.42
N PHE A 72 -2.49 -14.17 -12.77
CA PHE A 72 -1.91 -12.86 -13.10
C PHE A 72 -0.60 -12.59 -12.37
N MET A 73 -0.33 -13.32 -11.28
CA MET A 73 0.91 -13.21 -10.52
C MET A 73 2.09 -13.82 -11.30
N LEU A 74 3.24 -13.17 -11.24
CA LEU A 74 4.41 -13.57 -12.02
C LEU A 74 5.18 -14.72 -11.37
N ASP A 75 5.23 -14.74 -10.04
CA ASP A 75 5.94 -15.75 -9.24
C ASP A 75 5.41 -15.80 -7.80
N ALA A 76 5.99 -16.70 -7.00
CA ALA A 76 5.61 -16.92 -5.60
C ALA A 76 5.84 -15.70 -4.70
N GLU A 77 6.89 -14.91 -4.95
CA GLU A 77 7.17 -13.71 -4.15
C GLU A 77 6.12 -12.62 -4.40
N MET A 78 5.65 -12.48 -5.65
CA MET A 78 4.53 -11.59 -5.97
C MET A 78 3.25 -12.07 -5.30
N ALA A 79 3.03 -13.38 -5.27
CA ALA A 79 1.87 -13.97 -4.59
C ALA A 79 1.90 -13.69 -3.09
N GLU A 80 3.06 -13.86 -2.43
CA GLU A 80 3.23 -13.49 -1.02
C GLU A 80 2.96 -12.01 -0.79
N TRP A 81 3.46 -11.14 -1.67
CA TRP A 81 3.22 -9.70 -1.58
C TRP A 81 1.72 -9.38 -1.67
N MET A 82 1.00 -9.99 -2.62
CA MET A 82 -0.44 -9.80 -2.80
C MET A 82 -1.27 -10.38 -1.65
N CYS A 83 -0.88 -11.53 -1.10
CA CYS A 83 -1.51 -12.11 0.10
C CYS A 83 -1.30 -11.22 1.34
N ALA A 84 -0.13 -10.60 1.46
CA ALA A 84 0.12 -9.62 2.51
C ALA A 84 -0.72 -8.34 2.29
N LEU A 85 -0.84 -7.85 1.05
CA LEU A 85 -1.76 -6.74 0.73
C LEU A 85 -3.20 -7.07 1.15
N TYR A 86 -3.67 -8.27 0.83
CA TYR A 86 -4.98 -8.75 1.27
C TYR A 86 -5.12 -8.64 2.79
N THR A 87 -4.18 -9.20 3.55
CA THR A 87 -4.18 -9.15 5.02
C THR A 87 -4.28 -7.72 5.53
N PHE A 88 -3.42 -6.82 5.04
CA PHE A 88 -3.38 -5.44 5.51
C PHE A 88 -4.57 -4.59 5.05
N SER A 89 -5.20 -4.93 3.92
CA SER A 89 -6.41 -4.23 3.46
C SER A 89 -7.59 -4.39 4.42
N GLN A 90 -7.59 -5.42 5.27
CA GLN A 90 -8.63 -5.65 6.28
C GLN A 90 -8.49 -4.76 7.53
N LEU A 91 -7.38 -4.04 7.68
CA LEU A 91 -7.12 -3.26 8.88
C LEU A 91 -7.88 -1.94 8.85
N ASP A 92 -8.56 -1.63 9.96
CA ASP A 92 -8.94 -0.26 10.28
C ASP A 92 -7.70 0.48 10.80
N PHE A 93 -7.04 1.22 9.91
CA PHE A 93 -5.85 1.99 10.27
C PHE A 93 -6.15 3.20 11.17
N ALA A 94 -7.41 3.64 11.24
CA ALA A 94 -7.82 4.69 12.16
C ALA A 94 -8.03 4.16 13.59
N ASN A 95 -8.42 2.88 13.73
CA ASN A 95 -8.63 2.21 15.01
C ASN A 95 -7.96 0.81 15.03
N PRO A 96 -6.63 0.72 14.95
CA PRO A 96 -5.96 -0.56 14.89
C PRO A 96 -6.11 -1.35 16.20
N HIS A 97 -6.01 -2.68 16.11
CA HIS A 97 -6.01 -3.55 17.30
C HIS A 97 -4.87 -3.13 18.25
N PRO A 98 -5.05 -3.11 19.58
CA PRO A 98 -4.02 -2.65 20.53
C PRO A 98 -2.68 -3.40 20.44
N GLU A 99 -2.68 -4.63 19.95
CA GLU A 99 -1.47 -5.44 19.76
C GLU A 99 -0.74 -5.13 18.44
N ASP A 100 -1.39 -4.47 17.48
CA ASP A 100 -0.75 -4.03 16.24
C ASP A 100 0.01 -2.72 16.46
N THR A 101 1.25 -2.88 16.93
CA THR A 101 2.17 -1.76 17.15
C THR A 101 2.69 -1.11 15.86
N GLN A 102 2.34 -1.63 14.67
CA GLN A 102 2.88 -1.17 13.39
C GLN A 102 1.85 -0.49 12.49
N ALA A 103 0.54 -0.67 12.72
CA ALA A 103 -0.50 -0.04 11.91
C ALA A 103 -0.38 1.50 11.87
N ASP A 104 -0.19 2.16 13.02
CA ASP A 104 -0.08 3.63 13.09
C ASP A 104 1.13 4.15 12.28
N ILE A 105 2.28 3.46 12.34
CA ILE A 105 3.44 3.87 11.54
C ILE A 105 3.20 3.66 10.04
N HIS A 106 2.56 2.56 9.62
CA HIS A 106 2.22 2.35 8.21
C HIS A 106 1.25 3.43 7.70
N PHE A 107 0.24 3.76 8.51
CA PHE A 107 -0.75 4.79 8.19
C PHE A 107 -0.16 6.19 8.08
N ARG A 108 0.63 6.60 9.07
CA ARG A 108 1.30 7.90 9.03
C ARG A 108 2.35 7.98 7.93
N THR A 109 3.05 6.88 7.63
CA THR A 109 4.01 6.83 6.52
C THR A 109 3.29 7.03 5.19
N ALA A 110 2.16 6.35 4.97
CA ALA A 110 1.35 6.52 3.77
C ALA A 110 0.88 7.99 3.62
N ILE A 111 0.26 8.54 4.66
CA ILE A 111 -0.22 9.94 4.65
C ILE A 111 0.90 10.94 4.41
N HIS A 112 2.10 10.70 4.94
CA HIS A 112 3.24 11.58 4.73
C HIS A 112 3.65 11.67 3.25
N HIS A 113 3.47 10.59 2.49
CA HIS A 113 3.85 10.53 1.07
C HIS A 113 2.72 10.89 0.12
N LEU A 114 1.47 10.84 0.57
CA LEU A 114 0.33 11.22 -0.25
C LEU A 114 0.22 12.74 -0.41
N PRO A 115 -0.26 13.22 -1.57
CA PRO A 115 -0.72 14.59 -1.73
C PRO A 115 -1.79 14.92 -0.67
N PRO A 116 -1.65 16.01 0.12
CA PRO A 116 -2.54 16.32 1.23
C PRO A 116 -4.03 16.41 0.87
N GLU A 117 -4.32 16.82 -0.37
CA GLU A 117 -5.66 16.95 -0.96
C GLU A 117 -6.37 15.61 -1.19
N LEU A 118 -5.61 14.52 -1.32
CA LEU A 118 -6.18 13.17 -1.50
C LEU A 118 -6.48 12.50 -0.14
N VAL A 119 -5.90 12.99 0.96
CA VAL A 119 -6.04 12.37 2.28
C VAL A 119 -7.37 12.77 2.93
N LYS A 120 -8.32 11.82 2.98
CA LYS A 120 -9.64 11.98 3.60
C LYS A 120 -9.70 11.47 5.04
N VAL A 121 -8.94 10.41 5.36
CA VAL A 121 -8.85 9.82 6.70
C VAL A 121 -7.47 10.10 7.30
N ARG A 122 -7.43 10.53 8.57
CA ARG A 122 -6.20 10.89 9.29
C ARG A 122 -6.17 10.23 10.68
N PRO A 123 -4.99 9.95 11.23
CA PRO A 123 -4.86 9.54 12.62
C PRO A 123 -5.52 10.57 13.54
N ALA A 124 -6.35 10.09 14.46
CA ALA A 124 -7.00 10.96 15.44
C ALA A 124 -6.01 11.54 16.47
N GLU A 125 -4.98 10.76 16.80
CA GLU A 125 -3.99 11.12 17.81
C GLU A 125 -2.81 11.92 17.24
N ALA A 126 -2.16 12.67 18.13
CA ALA A 126 -0.93 13.39 17.81
C ALA A 126 0.18 12.45 17.34
N GLU A 127 1.12 12.99 16.56
CA GLU A 127 2.29 12.26 16.11
C GLU A 127 3.08 11.68 17.31
N PRO A 128 3.38 10.37 17.33
CA PRO A 128 4.09 9.77 18.45
C PRO A 128 5.53 10.27 18.52
N LYS A 129 6.06 10.34 19.75
CA LYS A 129 7.44 10.81 19.97
C LYS A 129 8.43 9.97 19.18
N GLY A 130 9.23 10.64 18.34
CA GLY A 130 10.25 9.99 17.51
C GLY A 130 9.75 9.47 16.17
N PHE A 131 8.49 9.71 15.79
CA PHE A 131 7.96 9.33 14.47
C PHE A 131 8.85 9.81 13.32
N LYS A 132 9.31 11.07 13.31
CA LYS A 132 10.25 11.58 12.28
C LYS A 132 11.49 10.70 12.08
N LYS A 133 12.04 10.13 13.16
CA LYS A 133 13.19 9.19 13.07
C LYS A 133 12.77 7.85 12.46
N GLN A 134 11.59 7.35 12.83
CA GLN A 134 11.03 6.12 12.28
C GLN A 134 10.68 6.28 10.80
N LEU A 135 10.07 7.40 10.42
CA LEU A 135 9.78 7.80 9.05
C LEU A 135 11.06 7.85 8.22
N LYS A 136 12.13 8.49 8.69
CA LYS A 136 13.42 8.50 7.98
C LYS A 136 13.96 7.09 7.69
N LYS A 137 13.76 6.14 8.62
CA LYS A 137 14.12 4.73 8.41
C LYS A 137 13.19 4.07 7.37
N ARG A 138 11.89 4.34 7.44
CA ARG A 138 10.89 3.79 6.51
C ARG A 138 11.06 4.31 5.08
N ASN A 139 11.49 5.56 4.91
CA ASN A 139 11.77 6.17 3.61
C ASN A 139 12.82 5.41 2.80
N GLN A 140 13.64 4.55 3.42
CA GLN A 140 14.57 3.66 2.72
C GLN A 140 13.87 2.56 1.90
N PHE A 141 12.59 2.31 2.18
CA PHE A 141 11.75 1.30 1.53
C PHE A 141 10.63 1.93 0.68
N ILE A 142 10.68 3.25 0.48
CA ILE A 142 9.76 4.02 -0.34
C ILE A 142 10.52 4.53 -1.56
N TYR A 143 9.99 4.27 -2.75
CA TYR A 143 10.52 4.69 -4.04
C TYR A 143 9.73 5.92 -4.49
N TYR A 144 10.42 7.04 -4.64
CA TYR A 144 9.81 8.31 -4.99
C TYR A 144 9.62 8.43 -6.51
N PRO A 145 8.65 9.24 -6.98
CA PRO A 145 8.44 9.49 -8.41
C PRO A 145 9.62 10.17 -9.13
N SER A 146 10.60 10.71 -8.42
CA SER A 146 11.60 11.62 -8.98
C SER A 146 12.97 11.57 -8.28
N CYS A 147 13.45 10.39 -7.93
CA CYS A 147 14.83 10.18 -7.45
C CYS A 147 15.51 9.08 -8.24
#